data_AF-A0A9E4W9Z3-F1
#
_entry.id   AF-A0A9E4W9Z3-F1
#
_cell.length_a   1.000
_cell.length_b   1.000
_cell.length_c   1.000
_cell.angle_alpha   90.00
_cell.angle_beta   90.00
_cell.angle_gamma   90.00
#
_symmetry.space_group_name_H-M   'P 1'
#
loop_
_entity.id
_entity.type
_entity.pdbx_description
1 polymer ?
#
loop_
_entity_poly.entity_id
_entity_poly.type
_entity_poly.pdbx_seq_one_letter_code
_entity_poly.pdbx_strand_id
1 'polypeptide(L)'
;MARIVDWPARMAEVAKFVGLGPAELELLRATAPIVLKHADELTAGVYDHFLKFPDSRKFFLTETGEVNEEKLSRRKHSLTRWLRGSIEFQIDDDFPIRLLATGIVHSHPPVHRAHMGSIPSRFMVGTISFVQTAIADVLLQEMDDPREAMKSATAWNKMLMVQLDILLAGYVTETPTEPVEGHALGELENTGMNTSSAPVSGVEDLSRSDGRPATSENGKEERGS
;
A
#
# COMPACT_ATOMS: atom_id res chain seq x y z
N MET A 1 0.43 16.95 -19.24
CA MET A 1 -1.01 17.19 -19.00
C MET A 1 -1.44 16.31 -17.85
N ALA A 2 -2.01 16.86 -16.78
CA ALA A 2 -2.60 16.04 -15.73
C ALA A 2 -3.79 15.28 -16.33
N ARG A 3 -3.74 13.95 -16.33
CA ARG A 3 -4.84 13.11 -16.79
C ARG A 3 -5.98 13.27 -15.77
N ILE A 4 -7.14 13.77 -16.20
CA ILE A 4 -8.33 13.80 -15.34
C ILE A 4 -8.66 12.34 -15.04
N VAL A 5 -8.66 11.98 -13.76
CA VAL A 5 -8.98 10.62 -13.32
C VAL A 5 -10.51 10.50 -13.24
N ASP A 6 -11.03 9.49 -13.92
CA ASP A 6 -12.42 9.05 -13.76
C ASP A 6 -12.49 8.17 -12.51
N TRP A 7 -12.86 8.79 -11.38
CA TRP A 7 -12.90 8.13 -10.07
C TRP A 7 -13.97 7.02 -9.99
N PRO A 8 -15.18 7.20 -10.53
CA PRO A 8 -16.14 6.09 -10.69
C PRO A 8 -15.55 4.90 -11.44
N ALA A 9 -14.92 5.12 -12.60
CA ALA A 9 -14.32 4.04 -13.39
C ALA A 9 -13.19 3.34 -12.63
N ARG A 10 -12.32 4.08 -11.95
CA ARG A 10 -11.26 3.52 -11.09
C ARG A 10 -11.85 2.66 -9.97
N MET A 11 -12.85 3.17 -9.26
CA MET A 11 -13.47 2.42 -8.16
C MET A 11 -14.12 1.13 -8.66
N ALA A 12 -14.77 1.16 -9.83
CA ALA A 12 -15.34 -0.02 -10.47
C ALA A 12 -14.27 -1.03 -10.92
N GLU A 13 -13.13 -0.56 -11.44
CA GLU A 13 -11.98 -1.40 -11.78
C GLU A 13 -11.43 -2.13 -10.55
N VAL A 14 -11.20 -1.41 -9.44
CA VAL A 14 -10.72 -2.01 -8.19
C VAL A 14 -11.76 -2.94 -7.58
N ALA A 15 -13.05 -2.59 -7.62
CA ALA A 15 -14.13 -3.47 -7.19
C ALA A 15 -14.12 -4.79 -7.96
N LYS A 16 -13.95 -4.75 -9.28
CA LYS A 16 -13.79 -5.96 -10.11
C LYS A 16 -12.53 -6.73 -9.74
N PHE A 17 -11.41 -6.05 -9.54
CA PHE A 17 -10.12 -6.66 -9.19
C PHE A 17 -10.19 -7.46 -7.88
N VAL A 18 -10.83 -6.91 -6.84
CA VAL A 18 -10.99 -7.61 -5.54
C VAL A 18 -12.16 -8.59 -5.51
N GLY A 19 -12.91 -8.70 -6.61
CA GLY A 19 -14.09 -9.55 -6.71
C GLY A 19 -15.24 -9.07 -5.81
N LEU A 20 -15.47 -7.77 -5.70
CA LEU A 20 -16.66 -7.16 -5.10
C LEU A 20 -17.78 -7.15 -6.17
N GLY A 21 -18.45 -8.30 -6.33
CA GLY A 21 -19.51 -8.49 -7.31
C GLY A 21 -20.91 -8.42 -6.70
N PRO A 22 -21.96 -8.73 -7.49
CA PRO A 22 -23.34 -8.72 -7.01
C PRO A 22 -23.59 -9.58 -5.77
N ALA A 23 -22.93 -10.74 -5.67
CA ALA A 23 -23.07 -11.64 -4.51
C ALA A 23 -22.51 -11.01 -3.23
N GLU A 24 -21.35 -10.36 -3.29
CA GLU A 24 -20.79 -9.61 -2.17
C GLU A 24 -21.67 -8.41 -1.79
N LEU A 25 -22.23 -7.70 -2.78
CA LEU A 25 -23.13 -6.57 -2.52
C LEU A 25 -24.41 -7.00 -1.79
N GLU A 26 -24.96 -8.17 -2.13
CA GLU A 26 -26.10 -8.75 -1.38
C GLU A 26 -25.72 -9.09 0.07
N LEU A 27 -24.53 -9.68 0.29
CA LEU A 27 -24.04 -9.96 1.65
C LEU A 27 -23.87 -8.67 2.47
N LEU A 28 -23.33 -7.61 1.86
CA LEU A 28 -23.21 -6.29 2.50
C LEU A 28 -24.58 -5.73 2.88
N ARG A 29 -25.55 -5.77 1.95
CA ARG A 29 -26.93 -5.32 2.22
C ARG A 29 -27.60 -6.11 3.34
N ALA A 30 -27.47 -7.44 3.31
CA ALA A 30 -28.09 -8.32 4.30
C ALA A 30 -27.49 -8.16 5.71
N THR A 31 -26.18 -7.89 5.80
CA THR A 31 -25.47 -7.81 7.10
C THR A 31 -25.22 -6.39 7.60
N ALA A 32 -25.51 -5.38 6.79
CA ALA A 32 -25.47 -3.97 7.19
C ALA A 32 -26.24 -3.65 8.47
N PRO A 33 -27.49 -4.12 8.68
CA PRO A 33 -28.21 -3.85 9.93
C PRO A 33 -27.47 -4.37 11.18
N ILE A 34 -26.80 -5.53 11.07
CA ILE A 34 -26.01 -6.12 12.14
C ILE A 34 -24.83 -5.20 12.48
N VAL A 35 -24.04 -4.80 11.48
CA VAL A 35 -22.89 -3.90 11.69
C VAL A 35 -23.34 -2.54 12.22
N LEU A 36 -24.45 -2.00 11.71
CA LEU A 36 -24.96 -0.68 12.10
C LEU A 36 -25.52 -0.60 13.52
N LYS A 37 -25.97 -1.72 14.09
CA LYS A 37 -26.32 -1.83 15.51
C LYS A 37 -25.12 -1.50 16.42
N HIS A 38 -23.91 -1.79 15.97
CA HIS A 38 -22.65 -1.57 16.70
C HIS A 38 -21.86 -0.34 16.23
N ALA A 39 -22.42 0.51 15.36
CA ALA A 39 -21.68 1.60 14.73
C ALA A 39 -21.03 2.56 15.73
N ASP A 40 -21.73 2.91 16.82
CA ASP A 40 -21.19 3.84 17.83
C ASP A 40 -20.04 3.21 18.63
N GLU A 41 -20.14 1.91 18.96
CA GLU A 41 -19.08 1.16 19.65
C GLU A 41 -17.85 0.97 18.74
N LEU A 42 -18.07 0.56 17.49
CA LEU A 42 -17.02 0.39 16.48
C LEU A 42 -16.24 1.69 16.27
N THR A 43 -16.95 2.81 16.08
CA THR A 43 -16.30 4.11 15.86
C THR A 43 -15.64 4.64 17.12
N ALA A 44 -16.22 4.44 18.29
CA ALA A 44 -15.55 4.77 19.55
C ALA A 44 -14.24 4.00 19.69
N GLY A 45 -14.25 2.69 19.41
CA GLY A 45 -13.07 1.83 19.46
C GLY A 45 -11.92 2.29 18.56
N VAL A 46 -12.21 2.82 17.37
CA VAL A 46 -11.20 3.41 16.47
C VAL A 46 -10.48 4.59 17.13
N TYR A 47 -11.25 5.54 17.68
CA TYR A 47 -10.66 6.72 18.30
C TYR A 47 -9.94 6.40 19.60
N ASP A 48 -10.49 5.50 20.41
CA ASP A 48 -9.85 5.01 21.63
C ASP A 48 -8.53 4.28 21.29
N HIS A 49 -8.46 3.61 20.13
CA HIS A 49 -7.22 3.03 19.62
C HIS A 49 -6.21 4.10 19.22
N PHE A 50 -6.63 5.19 18.56
CA PHE A 50 -5.72 6.31 18.22
C PHE A 50 -5.09 6.94 19.47
N LEU A 51 -5.84 7.08 20.56
CA LEU A 51 -5.32 7.69 21.79
C LEU A 51 -4.21 6.86 22.46
N LYS A 52 -4.02 5.59 22.08
CA LYS A 52 -2.95 4.72 22.61
C LYS A 52 -1.56 5.03 22.02
N PHE A 53 -1.48 5.70 20.88
CA PHE A 53 -0.21 5.94 20.17
C PHE A 53 0.07 7.44 20.05
N PRO A 54 1.25 7.94 20.47
CA PRO A 54 1.55 9.37 20.46
C PRO A 54 1.36 10.06 19.10
N ASP A 55 1.78 9.40 18.03
CA ASP A 55 1.75 9.96 16.67
C ASP A 55 0.34 10.16 16.09
N SER A 56 -0.64 9.37 16.52
CA SER A 56 -2.05 9.54 16.15
C SER A 56 -2.82 10.32 17.22
N ARG A 57 -2.47 10.15 18.50
CA ARG A 57 -3.05 10.89 19.63
C ARG A 57 -2.91 12.41 19.48
N LYS A 58 -1.76 12.90 19.00
CA LYS A 58 -1.48 14.34 18.89
C LYS A 58 -2.55 15.15 18.15
N PHE A 59 -3.27 14.53 17.21
CA PHE A 59 -4.33 15.19 16.44
C PHE A 59 -5.60 15.45 17.26
N PHE A 60 -5.70 14.88 18.46
CA PHE A 60 -6.87 14.95 19.34
C PHE A 60 -6.57 15.65 20.66
N LEU A 61 -5.43 16.34 20.76
CA LEU A 61 -5.06 17.08 21.96
C LEU A 61 -5.47 18.56 21.88
N THR A 62 -5.67 19.18 23.04
CA THR A 62 -5.71 20.62 23.24
C THR A 62 -4.30 21.22 23.18
N GLU A 63 -4.19 22.54 23.21
CA GLU A 63 -2.90 23.25 23.31
C GLU A 63 -2.14 22.91 24.61
N THR A 64 -2.86 22.51 25.66
CA THR A 64 -2.28 22.06 26.94
C THR A 64 -1.84 20.58 26.92
N GLY A 65 -2.10 19.85 25.84
CA GLY A 65 -1.76 18.44 25.70
C GLY A 65 -2.79 17.45 26.27
N GLU A 66 -3.92 17.94 26.78
CA GLU A 66 -5.05 17.11 27.24
C GLU A 66 -5.91 16.63 26.07
N VAL A 67 -6.69 15.56 26.26
CA VAL A 67 -7.60 15.08 25.21
C VAL A 67 -8.73 16.09 24.99
N ASN A 68 -8.94 16.48 23.74
CA ASN A 68 -10.04 17.36 23.35
C ASN A 68 -11.32 16.52 23.11
N GLU A 69 -12.10 16.34 24.18
CA GLU A 69 -13.30 15.50 24.18
C GLU A 69 -14.39 15.98 23.19
N GLU A 70 -14.57 17.29 23.05
CA GLU A 70 -15.54 17.85 22.09
C GLU A 70 -15.16 17.49 20.65
N LYS A 71 -13.89 17.69 20.31
CA LYS A 71 -13.34 17.32 18.99
C LYS A 71 -13.46 15.82 18.76
N LEU A 72 -13.17 15.01 19.78
CA LEU A 72 -13.25 13.56 19.71
C LEU A 72 -14.69 13.09 19.43
N SER A 73 -15.66 13.60 20.19
CA SER A 73 -17.08 13.30 20.02
C SER A 73 -17.60 13.64 18.62
N ARG A 74 -17.26 14.84 18.12
CA ARG A 74 -17.61 15.26 16.76
C ARG A 74 -16.99 14.35 15.69
N ARG A 75 -15.78 13.85 15.93
CA ARG A 75 -15.06 12.95 15.02
C ARG A 75 -15.64 11.54 15.02
N LYS A 76 -15.99 10.99 16.19
CA LYS A 76 -16.77 9.76 16.34
C LYS A 76 -18.06 9.82 15.51
N HIS A 77 -18.85 10.90 15.65
CA HIS A 77 -20.07 11.09 14.86
C HIS A 77 -19.82 11.20 13.34
N SER A 78 -18.74 11.87 12.91
CA SER A 78 -18.34 11.92 11.50
C SER A 78 -18.01 10.52 10.95
N LEU A 79 -17.30 9.70 11.72
CA LEU A 79 -16.96 8.33 11.30
C LEU A 79 -18.20 7.44 11.26
N THR A 80 -19.14 7.58 12.21
CA THR A 80 -20.41 6.83 12.19
C THR A 80 -21.21 7.16 10.93
N ARG A 81 -21.27 8.44 10.54
CA ARG A 81 -21.91 8.86 9.29
C ARG A 81 -21.21 8.32 8.05
N TRP A 82 -19.87 8.25 8.05
CA TRP A 82 -19.14 7.58 6.96
C TRP A 82 -19.49 6.09 6.89
N LEU A 83 -19.53 5.37 8.01
CA LEU A 83 -19.88 3.95 8.03
C LEU A 83 -21.31 3.70 7.51
N ARG A 84 -22.29 4.52 7.94
CA ARG A 84 -23.66 4.48 7.42
C ARG A 84 -23.71 4.80 5.93
N GLY A 85 -23.02 5.86 5.51
CA GLY A 85 -22.92 6.23 4.11
C GLY A 85 -22.32 5.11 3.25
N SER A 86 -21.24 4.47 3.69
CA SER A 86 -20.59 3.36 2.97
C SER A 86 -21.51 2.17 2.67
N ILE A 87 -22.63 2.06 3.37
CA ILE A 87 -23.64 1.01 3.23
C ILE A 87 -24.80 1.48 2.36
N GLU A 88 -25.29 2.69 2.62
CA GLU A 88 -26.47 3.28 1.97
C GLU A 88 -26.14 3.77 0.55
N PHE A 89 -24.91 4.27 0.34
CA PHE A 89 -24.39 4.59 -0.96
C PHE A 89 -24.01 3.29 -1.66
N GLN A 90 -24.99 2.74 -2.39
CA GLN A 90 -24.68 2.00 -3.62
C GLN A 90 -23.57 2.78 -4.33
N ILE A 91 -22.49 2.11 -4.73
CA ILE A 91 -21.34 2.73 -5.40
C ILE A 91 -21.89 3.58 -6.56
N ASP A 92 -22.08 4.86 -6.32
CA ASP A 92 -22.63 5.86 -7.22
C ASP A 92 -21.50 6.76 -7.69
N ASP A 93 -21.77 7.57 -8.71
CA ASP A 93 -20.73 8.37 -9.36
C ASP A 93 -20.08 9.39 -8.40
N ASP A 94 -20.77 9.76 -7.32
CA ASP A 94 -20.28 10.79 -6.37
C ASP A 94 -19.54 10.19 -5.16
N PHE A 95 -19.80 8.94 -4.78
CA PHE A 95 -19.15 8.29 -3.65
C PHE A 95 -17.62 8.30 -3.69
N PRO A 96 -16.96 7.93 -4.80
CA PRO A 96 -15.49 7.98 -4.85
C PRO A 96 -14.96 9.42 -4.76
N ILE A 97 -15.71 10.43 -5.21
CA ILE A 97 -15.33 11.83 -5.03
C ILE A 97 -15.35 12.24 -3.55
N ARG A 98 -16.35 11.79 -2.78
CA ARG A 98 -16.42 12.02 -1.33
C ARG A 98 -15.28 11.32 -0.58
N LEU A 99 -14.91 10.10 -0.98
CA LEU A 99 -13.77 9.39 -0.42
C LEU A 99 -12.46 10.10 -0.73
N LEU A 100 -12.26 10.55 -1.97
CA LEU A 100 -11.07 11.31 -2.36
C LEU A 100 -10.96 12.60 -1.56
N ALA A 101 -12.04 13.37 -1.45
CA ALA A 101 -12.06 14.59 -0.65
C ALA A 101 -11.69 14.31 0.82
N THR A 102 -12.13 13.17 1.36
CA THR A 102 -11.74 12.70 2.70
C THR A 102 -10.24 12.44 2.75
N GLY A 103 -9.68 11.69 1.81
CA GLY A 103 -8.24 11.45 1.70
C GLY A 103 -7.42 12.74 1.65
N ILE A 104 -7.81 13.69 0.79
CA ILE A 104 -7.16 14.99 0.62
C ILE A 104 -7.14 15.80 1.93
N VAL A 105 -8.26 15.85 2.67
CA VAL A 105 -8.31 16.61 3.93
C VAL A 105 -7.40 15.99 5.01
N HIS A 106 -7.14 14.68 4.96
CA HIS A 106 -6.23 14.02 5.90
C HIS A 106 -4.75 14.18 5.49
N SER A 107 -4.46 14.13 4.19
CA SER A 107 -3.09 14.25 3.67
C SER A 107 -2.61 15.70 3.54
N HIS A 108 -3.51 16.62 3.19
CA HIS A 108 -3.25 18.04 2.96
C HIS A 108 -4.28 18.88 3.73
N PRO A 109 -4.14 19.01 5.06
CA PRO A 109 -5.11 19.73 5.86
C PRO A 109 -5.26 21.19 5.38
N PRO A 110 -6.49 21.74 5.39
CA PRO A 110 -6.72 23.12 4.96
C PRO A 110 -5.94 24.12 5.83
N VAL A 111 -5.69 25.33 5.30
CA VAL A 111 -4.79 26.35 5.90
C VAL A 111 -5.03 26.58 7.40
N HIS A 112 -6.30 26.68 7.83
CA HIS A 112 -6.67 26.88 9.23
C HIS A 112 -6.31 25.70 10.17
N ARG A 113 -5.85 24.57 9.61
CA ARG A 113 -5.41 23.34 10.30
C ARG A 113 -4.01 22.89 9.90
N ALA A 114 -3.31 23.65 9.05
CA ALA A 114 -1.98 23.28 8.55
C ALA A 114 -0.96 23.04 9.68
N HIS A 115 -1.10 23.76 10.81
CA HIS A 115 -0.27 23.61 12.00
C HIS A 115 -0.34 22.22 12.66
N MET A 116 -1.40 21.43 12.41
CA MET A 116 -1.51 20.05 12.91
C MET A 116 -0.70 19.05 12.07
N GLY A 117 -0.29 19.44 10.86
CA GLY A 117 0.40 18.57 9.92
C GLY A 117 -0.49 17.53 9.25
N SER A 118 0.08 16.84 8.27
CA SER A 118 -0.54 15.73 7.55
C SER A 118 -0.66 14.50 8.45
N ILE A 119 -1.76 13.75 8.30
CA ILE A 119 -1.86 12.40 8.85
C ILE A 119 -1.06 11.49 7.93
N PRO A 120 -0.08 10.69 8.40
CA PRO A 120 0.61 9.73 7.55
C PRO A 120 -0.33 8.65 6.96
N SER A 121 -0.12 8.27 5.69
CA SER A 121 -0.94 7.25 4.99
C SER A 121 -0.96 5.90 5.71
N ARG A 122 0.12 5.52 6.39
CA ARG A 122 0.18 4.31 7.24
C ARG A 122 -0.92 4.25 8.31
N PHE A 123 -1.37 5.39 8.83
CA PHE A 123 -2.48 5.40 9.79
C PHE A 123 -3.84 5.25 9.11
N MET A 124 -3.99 5.68 7.85
CA MET A 124 -5.20 5.40 7.07
C MET A 124 -5.32 3.89 6.80
N VAL A 125 -4.22 3.26 6.32
CA VAL A 125 -4.15 1.81 6.11
C VAL A 125 -4.43 1.05 7.41
N GLY A 126 -3.76 1.43 8.51
CA GLY A 126 -3.97 0.80 9.82
C GLY A 126 -5.39 0.97 10.35
N THR A 127 -6.03 2.12 10.12
CA THR A 127 -7.43 2.36 10.50
C THR A 127 -8.39 1.45 9.75
N ILE A 128 -8.21 1.33 8.43
CA ILE A 128 -9.04 0.43 7.62
C ILE A 128 -8.86 -1.02 8.08
N SER A 129 -7.63 -1.45 8.32
CA SER A 129 -7.35 -2.79 8.87
C SER A 129 -8.03 -3.02 10.22
N PHE A 130 -7.97 -2.05 11.14
CA PHE A 130 -8.63 -2.14 12.44
C PHE A 130 -10.17 -2.24 12.31
N VAL A 131 -10.77 -1.44 11.42
CA VAL A 131 -12.22 -1.49 11.16
C VAL A 131 -12.62 -2.83 10.55
N GLN A 132 -11.82 -3.39 9.63
CA GLN A 132 -12.07 -4.70 9.02
C GLN A 132 -12.15 -5.81 10.08
N THR A 133 -11.19 -5.86 11.00
CA THR A 133 -11.19 -6.89 12.05
C THR A 133 -12.31 -6.69 13.06
N ALA A 134 -12.61 -5.44 13.43
CA ALA A 134 -13.71 -5.14 14.34
C ALA A 134 -15.08 -5.52 13.75
N ILE A 135 -15.30 -5.30 12.45
CA ILE A 135 -16.51 -5.75 11.76
C ILE A 135 -16.57 -7.28 11.68
N ALA A 136 -15.45 -7.94 11.41
CA ALA A 136 -15.39 -9.40 11.39
C ALA A 136 -15.78 -10.00 12.76
N ASP A 137 -15.29 -9.42 13.85
CA ASP A 137 -15.64 -9.83 15.22
C ASP A 137 -17.13 -9.63 15.50
N VAL A 138 -17.72 -8.49 15.12
CA VAL A 138 -19.16 -8.23 15.28
C VAL A 138 -19.99 -9.27 14.52
N LEU A 139 -19.64 -9.56 13.26
CA LEU A 139 -20.38 -10.55 12.45
C LEU A 139 -20.26 -11.95 13.04
N LEU A 140 -19.08 -12.34 13.55
CA LEU A 140 -18.88 -13.63 14.19
C LEU A 140 -19.67 -13.77 15.50
N GLN A 141 -19.87 -12.68 16.24
CA GLN A 141 -20.62 -12.67 17.49
C GLN A 141 -22.14 -12.69 17.28
N GLU A 142 -22.63 -11.99 16.25
CA GLU A 142 -24.07 -11.77 16.05
C GLU A 142 -24.71 -12.79 15.08
N MET A 143 -23.93 -13.54 14.30
CA MET A 143 -24.45 -14.52 13.33
C MET A 143 -24.29 -15.96 13.84
N ASP A 144 -25.35 -16.77 13.68
CA ASP A 144 -25.39 -18.15 14.17
C ASP A 144 -24.42 -19.10 13.44
N ASP A 145 -24.24 -18.92 12.12
CA ASP A 145 -23.34 -19.74 11.31
C ASP A 145 -21.99 -19.03 11.10
N PRO A 146 -20.89 -19.54 11.70
CA PRO A 146 -19.56 -18.96 11.52
C PRO A 146 -19.09 -18.92 10.07
N ARG A 147 -19.57 -19.80 9.20
CA ARG A 147 -19.22 -19.80 7.77
C ARG A 147 -19.87 -18.62 7.05
N GLU A 148 -21.13 -18.32 7.37
CA GLU A 148 -21.82 -17.15 6.82
C GLU A 148 -21.26 -15.85 7.39
N ALA A 149 -20.86 -15.84 8.67
CA ALA A 149 -20.14 -14.72 9.27
C ALA A 149 -18.82 -14.42 8.54
N MET A 150 -18.02 -15.46 8.27
CA MET A 150 -16.75 -15.33 7.55
C MET A 150 -16.94 -14.83 6.11
N LYS A 151 -17.94 -15.37 5.39
CA LYS A 151 -18.29 -14.89 4.03
C LYS A 151 -18.67 -13.42 4.04
N SER A 152 -19.50 -13.01 5.00
CA SER A 152 -19.93 -11.63 5.17
C SER A 152 -18.74 -10.73 5.49
N ALA A 153 -17.90 -11.09 6.46
CA ALA A 153 -16.69 -10.36 6.81
C ALA A 153 -15.74 -10.20 5.61
N THR A 154 -15.65 -11.21 4.75
CA THR A 154 -14.87 -11.15 3.50
C THR A 154 -15.45 -10.11 2.53
N ALA A 155 -16.78 -10.04 2.38
CA ALA A 155 -17.43 -9.01 1.55
C ALA A 155 -17.17 -7.59 2.09
N TRP A 156 -17.27 -7.40 3.41
CA TRP A 156 -16.91 -6.14 4.09
C TRP A 156 -15.45 -5.75 3.86
N ASN A 157 -14.53 -6.72 3.97
CA ASN A 157 -13.12 -6.49 3.71
C ASN A 157 -12.88 -5.99 2.28
N LYS A 158 -13.45 -6.68 1.28
CA LYS A 158 -13.36 -6.27 -0.14
C LYS A 158 -13.86 -4.82 -0.33
N MET A 159 -15.02 -4.48 0.21
CA MET A 159 -15.57 -3.12 0.12
C MET A 159 -14.65 -2.08 0.77
N LEU A 160 -14.12 -2.35 1.96
CA LEU A 160 -13.21 -1.44 2.64
C LEU A 160 -11.88 -1.26 1.91
N MET A 161 -11.39 -2.30 1.22
CA MET A 161 -10.20 -2.21 0.37
C MET A 161 -10.44 -1.34 -0.87
N VAL A 162 -11.61 -1.44 -1.50
CA VAL A 162 -12.01 -0.55 -2.60
C VAL A 162 -12.03 0.91 -2.14
N GLN A 163 -12.55 1.18 -0.94
CA GLN A 163 -12.52 2.53 -0.38
C GLN A 163 -11.11 3.02 -0.05
N LEU A 164 -10.26 2.14 0.49
CA LEU A 164 -8.89 2.46 0.85
C LEU A 164 -8.07 2.92 -0.37
N ASP A 165 -8.27 2.31 -1.54
CA ASP A 165 -7.64 2.76 -2.79
C ASP A 165 -7.91 4.25 -3.06
N ILE A 166 -9.18 4.64 -3.07
CA ILE A 166 -9.59 6.03 -3.35
C ILE A 166 -9.13 6.98 -2.23
N LEU A 167 -9.17 6.53 -0.97
CA LEU A 167 -8.64 7.31 0.16
C LEU A 167 -7.14 7.59 0.00
N LEU A 168 -6.36 6.58 -0.40
CA LEU A 168 -4.91 6.69 -0.60
C LEU A 168 -4.54 7.51 -1.82
N ALA A 169 -5.39 7.59 -2.82
CA ALA A 169 -5.20 8.49 -3.96
C ALA A 169 -5.20 9.97 -3.54
N GLY A 170 -5.79 10.31 -2.37
CA GLY A 170 -5.65 11.63 -1.76
C GLY A 170 -4.27 11.90 -1.15
N TYR A 171 -3.45 10.87 -0.92
CA TYR A 171 -2.12 10.96 -0.29
C TYR A 171 -0.99 10.93 -1.31
N VAL A 172 -1.17 10.20 -2.40
CA VAL A 172 -0.17 10.00 -3.44
C VAL A 172 -0.61 10.75 -4.67
N THR A 173 0.22 11.63 -5.23
CA THR A 173 0.07 12.04 -6.62
C THR A 173 0.45 10.83 -7.48
N GLU A 174 -0.50 9.95 -7.76
CA GLU A 174 -0.26 8.79 -8.60
C GLU A 174 -0.02 9.24 -10.04
N THR A 175 1.25 9.29 -10.43
CA THR A 175 1.64 9.15 -11.83
C THR A 175 2.05 7.69 -11.98
N PRO A 176 1.42 6.89 -12.87
CA PRO A 176 1.90 5.55 -13.15
C PRO A 176 3.39 5.63 -13.49
N THR A 177 4.23 4.87 -12.78
CA THR A 177 5.60 4.64 -13.26
C THR A 177 5.48 3.77 -14.50
N GLU A 178 5.75 4.35 -15.67
CA GLU A 178 6.06 3.57 -16.87
C GLU A 178 7.13 2.54 -16.51
N PRO A 179 7.05 1.29 -17.01
CA PRO A 179 8.11 0.32 -16.82
C PRO A 179 9.42 0.95 -17.27
N VAL A 180 10.41 1.02 -16.38
CA VAL A 180 11.78 1.28 -16.83
C VAL A 180 12.19 0.01 -17.56
N GLU A 181 12.21 0.05 -18.90
CA GLU A 181 12.90 -0.98 -19.67
C GLU A 181 14.36 -0.99 -19.21
N GLY A 182 14.77 -2.08 -18.56
CA GLY A 182 16.18 -2.33 -18.25
C GLY A 182 16.56 -2.21 -16.79
N HIS A 183 16.11 -3.16 -15.97
CA HIS A 183 17.00 -3.77 -14.98
C HIS A 183 16.79 -5.27 -15.03
N ALA A 184 17.38 -5.90 -16.05
CA ALA A 184 17.66 -7.32 -15.99
C ALA A 184 18.59 -7.55 -14.79
N LEU A 185 18.11 -8.33 -13.82
CA LEU A 185 18.95 -8.94 -12.80
C LEU A 185 20.01 -9.77 -13.52
N GLY A 186 21.23 -9.24 -13.64
CA GLY A 186 22.20 -9.85 -14.53
C GLY A 186 23.62 -9.31 -14.52
N GLU A 187 24.10 -8.68 -13.44
CA GLU A 187 25.56 -8.52 -13.23
C GLU A 187 25.87 -8.68 -11.72
N LEU A 188 26.07 -9.92 -11.30
CA LEU A 188 26.90 -10.19 -10.12
C LEU A 188 28.34 -10.32 -10.64
N GLU A 189 29.08 -9.22 -10.53
CA GLU A 189 30.52 -9.20 -10.75
C GLU A 189 31.20 -10.24 -9.86
N ASN A 190 31.82 -11.21 -10.54
CA ASN A 190 32.77 -12.17 -9.98
C ASN A 190 34.02 -11.43 -9.48
N THR A 191 33.99 -10.97 -8.23
CA THR A 191 35.17 -10.45 -7.54
C THR A 191 35.67 -11.49 -6.53
N GLY A 192 36.72 -12.22 -6.90
CA GLY A 192 37.55 -12.93 -5.93
C GLY A 192 38.16 -14.25 -6.38
N MET A 193 39.20 -14.19 -7.23
CA MET A 193 40.43 -14.96 -6.97
C MET A 193 41.53 -14.52 -7.95
N ASN A 194 42.49 -13.71 -7.49
CA ASN A 194 43.81 -13.69 -8.12
C ASN A 194 44.86 -13.76 -7.02
N THR A 195 45.42 -14.96 -6.84
CA THR A 195 46.55 -15.22 -5.94
C THR A 195 47.85 -14.90 -6.68
N SER A 196 48.50 -13.82 -6.22
CA SER A 196 49.95 -13.68 -6.03
C SER A 196 50.91 -14.37 -7.02
N SER A 197 51.66 -13.57 -7.78
CA SER A 197 53.10 -13.76 -7.99
C SER A 197 53.74 -12.42 -8.39
N ALA A 198 54.64 -11.90 -7.55
CA ALA A 198 55.57 -10.80 -7.85
C ALA A 198 56.99 -11.39 -8.05
N PRO A 199 58.07 -10.62 -8.31
CA PRO A 199 58.23 -9.26 -8.87
C PRO A 199 59.25 -9.26 -10.06
N VAL A 200 59.63 -8.08 -10.59
CA VAL A 200 61.04 -7.57 -10.66
C VAL A 200 61.17 -6.39 -11.63
N SER A 201 61.99 -5.45 -11.17
CA SER A 201 62.42 -4.16 -11.69
C SER A 201 63.21 -4.17 -13.01
N GLY A 202 63.34 -2.98 -13.59
CA GLY A 202 64.67 -2.44 -13.86
C GLY A 202 65.26 -2.74 -15.23
N VAL A 203 65.31 -1.67 -16.02
CA VAL A 203 65.92 -1.48 -17.34
C VAL A 203 67.41 -1.85 -17.39
N GLU A 204 67.80 -2.48 -18.51
CA GLU A 204 69.12 -2.52 -19.20
C GLU A 204 70.33 -3.16 -18.50
N ASP A 205 70.87 -4.24 -19.08
CA ASP A 205 72.18 -4.15 -19.77
C ASP A 205 72.40 -5.33 -20.75
N LEU A 206 73.15 -5.01 -21.80
CA LEU A 206 73.61 -5.77 -22.95
C LEU A 206 74.28 -7.09 -22.59
N SER A 207 74.04 -8.16 -23.36
CA SER A 207 75.00 -8.65 -24.37
C SER A 207 74.75 -10.09 -24.87
N ARG A 208 74.92 -10.21 -26.20
CA ARG A 208 75.40 -11.35 -27.00
C ARG A 208 74.53 -12.60 -27.20
N SER A 209 73.92 -12.59 -28.39
CA SER A 209 73.96 -13.62 -29.44
C SER A 209 74.91 -14.80 -29.24
N ASP A 210 74.40 -16.04 -29.37
CA ASP A 210 74.50 -16.88 -30.58
C ASP A 210 74.08 -18.33 -30.28
N GLY A 211 73.46 -19.00 -31.25
CA GLY A 211 73.38 -20.48 -31.25
C GLY A 211 72.00 -21.09 -31.50
N ARG A 212 71.58 -21.13 -32.76
CA ARG A 212 70.62 -22.10 -33.35
C ARG A 212 71.23 -23.53 -33.38
N PRO A 213 70.56 -24.61 -33.87
CA PRO A 213 69.14 -24.84 -34.22
C PRO A 213 68.61 -26.27 -33.91
N ALA A 214 67.38 -26.54 -34.42
CA ALA A 214 66.87 -27.80 -34.99
C ALA A 214 66.24 -28.80 -33.98
N THR A 215 65.14 -29.51 -34.26
CA THR A 215 64.60 -30.12 -35.50
C THR A 215 63.08 -30.38 -35.40
N SER A 216 62.34 -30.20 -36.51
CA SER A 216 61.55 -31.22 -37.27
C SER A 216 60.16 -31.56 -36.68
N GLU A 217 59.06 -31.07 -37.30
CA GLU A 217 58.18 -31.76 -38.29
C GLU A 217 57.19 -32.73 -37.62
N ASN A 218 55.97 -33.03 -38.09
CA ASN A 218 55.19 -32.77 -39.30
C ASN A 218 53.72 -33.02 -38.87
N GLY A 219 52.72 -32.31 -39.38
CA GLY A 219 51.90 -32.79 -40.49
C GLY A 219 50.41 -32.57 -40.14
N LYS A 220 49.65 -31.85 -40.97
CA LYS A 220 48.62 -32.39 -41.90
C LYS A 220 47.36 -32.91 -41.17
N GLU A 221 46.12 -32.69 -41.59
CA GLU A 221 45.55 -32.25 -42.87
C GLU A 221 44.05 -31.94 -42.64
N GLU A 222 43.55 -30.94 -43.37
CA GLU A 222 42.29 -30.89 -44.14
C GLU A 222 40.86 -31.00 -43.55
N ARG A 223 40.04 -30.02 -44.03
CA ARG A 223 38.71 -30.07 -44.70
C ARG A 223 37.69 -31.09 -44.20
N GLY A 224 36.40 -30.77 -44.06
CA GLY A 224 35.60 -29.67 -44.60
C GLY A 224 34.15 -30.16 -44.77
N SER A 225 33.23 -29.19 -44.75
CA SER A 225 31.81 -29.19 -45.21
C SER A 225 30.92 -28.54 -44.15
#